data_AF-A0A921F1S4-F1
#
_entry.id   AF-A0A921F1S4-F1
#
_cell.length_a   1.000
_cell.length_b   1.000
_cell.length_c   1.000
_cell.angle_alpha   90.00
_cell.angle_beta   90.00
_cell.angle_gamma   90.00
#
_symmetry.space_group_name_H-M   'P 1'
#
loop_
_entity.id
_entity.type
_entity.pdbx_description
1 polymer ?
#
loop_
_entity_poly.entity_id
_entity_poly.type
_entity_poly.pdbx_seq_one_letter_code
_entity_poly.pdbx_strand_id
1 'polypeptide(L)'
;MTTDANEQLTLFPNETRNQPLTAQDRDVIDRFLASRQAHRQLTIEVERQLREPLDNYHHQRLFYRDVTDLTHFRLNFFRHVGHFLQQSVAATYQLEFWDRKSHRKFSFPAAELLQADQCVVEQGTAVETLTYTNFGYKIRRTFDIQNQHLYWKKSQFYVDGRPCQLVDGLMLLQQRLEVRSLWLRGSLLHIKDFT
;
A
#
# COMPACT_ATOMS: atom_id res chain seq x y z
N MET A 1 19.43 -14.75 23.10
CA MET A 1 19.15 -16.19 23.01
C MET A 1 17.64 -16.33 22.92
N THR A 2 17.04 -16.04 21.75
CA THR A 2 16.80 -16.94 20.60
C THR A 2 15.98 -18.17 20.95
N THR A 3 14.71 -18.14 20.55
CA THR A 3 14.10 -19.24 19.81
C THR A 3 12.97 -18.68 18.96
N ASP A 4 13.31 -18.30 17.74
CA ASP A 4 12.40 -18.38 16.60
C ASP A 4 11.91 -19.83 16.52
N ALA A 5 10.64 -20.07 16.85
CA ALA A 5 9.96 -21.30 16.46
C ALA A 5 9.29 -21.04 15.10
N ASN A 6 10.13 -20.78 14.10
CA ASN A 6 9.76 -21.00 12.72
C ASN A 6 9.81 -22.53 12.52
N GLU A 7 8.73 -23.21 12.94
CA GLU A 7 8.57 -24.64 12.69
C GLU A 7 8.59 -24.83 11.18
N GLN A 8 9.75 -25.32 10.69
CA GLN A 8 9.90 -25.77 9.33
C GLN A 8 8.81 -26.82 9.09
N LEU A 9 7.89 -26.52 8.17
CA LEU A 9 7.01 -27.51 7.57
C LEU A 9 7.90 -28.59 6.94
N THR A 10 8.16 -29.65 7.70
CA THR A 10 8.84 -30.84 7.23
C THR A 10 7.96 -31.44 6.15
N LEU A 11 8.38 -31.29 4.89
CA LEU A 11 7.78 -31.98 3.76
C LEU A 11 7.99 -33.48 4.00
N PHE A 12 6.98 -34.13 4.57
CA PHE A 12 6.97 -35.58 4.71
C PHE A 12 7.09 -36.22 3.32
N PRO A 13 7.84 -37.32 3.18
CA PRO A 13 8.00 -38.03 1.91
C PRO A 13 6.62 -38.40 1.34
N ASN A 14 6.50 -38.36 0.01
CA ASN A 14 5.26 -38.50 -0.79
C ASN A 14 4.34 -39.69 -0.41
N GLU A 15 4.83 -40.66 0.37
CA GLU A 15 4.09 -41.83 0.85
C GLU A 15 3.00 -41.49 1.90
N THR A 16 3.12 -40.37 2.61
CA THR A 16 2.11 -39.92 3.61
C THR A 16 0.86 -39.28 2.98
N ARG A 17 0.91 -38.83 1.72
CA ARG A 17 -0.25 -38.20 1.04
C ARG A 17 -1.39 -39.17 0.68
N ASN A 18 -1.14 -40.48 0.72
CA ASN A 18 -2.12 -41.51 0.36
C ASN A 18 -2.79 -42.15 1.59
N GLN A 19 -2.52 -41.65 2.80
CA GLN A 19 -3.18 -42.14 4.01
C GLN A 19 -4.47 -41.35 4.28
N PRO A 20 -5.57 -42.01 4.73
CA PRO A 20 -6.77 -41.31 5.14
C PRO A 20 -6.49 -40.35 6.29
N LEU A 21 -7.11 -39.16 6.24
CA LEU A 21 -6.99 -38.14 7.30
C LEU A 21 -7.36 -38.73 8.67
N THR A 22 -6.55 -38.44 9.69
CA THR A 22 -6.82 -38.81 11.07
C THR A 22 -7.98 -37.99 11.64
N ALA A 23 -8.52 -38.38 12.79
CA ALA A 23 -9.55 -37.58 13.48
C ALA A 23 -9.03 -36.18 13.87
N GLN A 24 -7.76 -36.08 14.25
CA GLN A 24 -7.13 -34.80 14.59
C GLN A 24 -7.00 -33.89 13.36
N ASP A 25 -6.60 -34.44 12.20
CA ASP A 25 -6.51 -33.66 10.96
C ASP A 25 -7.88 -33.12 10.53
N ARG A 26 -8.92 -33.96 10.67
CA ARG A 26 -10.30 -33.56 10.36
C ARG A 26 -10.78 -32.43 11.26
N ASP A 27 -10.51 -32.50 12.57
CA ASP A 27 -10.87 -31.42 13.51
C ASP A 27 -10.15 -30.10 13.20
N VAL A 28 -8.86 -30.15 12.84
CA VAL A 28 -8.11 -28.95 12.41
C VAL A 28 -8.71 -28.36 11.13
N ILE A 29 -9.04 -29.21 10.16
CA ILE A 29 -9.70 -28.78 8.91
C ILE A 29 -11.07 -28.16 9.20
N ASP A 30 -11.89 -28.79 10.05
CA ASP A 30 -13.22 -28.30 10.39
C ASP A 30 -13.15 -26.93 11.09
N ARG A 31 -12.20 -26.74 12.02
CA ARG A 31 -11.95 -25.44 12.64
C ARG A 31 -11.51 -24.38 11.64
N PHE A 32 -10.62 -24.73 10.71
CA PHE A 32 -10.21 -23.83 9.64
C PHE A 32 -11.38 -23.43 8.73
N LEU A 33 -12.21 -24.40 8.31
CA LEU A 33 -13.37 -24.16 7.47
C LEU A 33 -14.42 -23.29 8.17
N ALA A 34 -14.68 -23.54 9.45
CA ALA A 34 -15.58 -22.70 10.26
C ALA A 34 -15.06 -21.26 10.38
N SER A 35 -13.76 -21.08 10.68
CA SER A 35 -13.12 -19.77 10.74
C SER A 35 -13.19 -19.04 9.39
N ARG A 36 -12.91 -19.73 8.28
CA ARG A 36 -12.99 -19.18 6.93
C ARG A 36 -14.42 -18.76 6.57
N GLN A 37 -15.42 -19.54 6.96
CA GLN A 37 -16.82 -19.19 6.76
C GLN A 37 -17.22 -17.95 7.57
N ALA A 38 -16.83 -17.88 8.84
CA ALA A 38 -17.08 -16.71 9.69
C ALA A 38 -16.42 -15.45 9.13
N HIS A 39 -15.15 -15.56 8.70
CA HIS A 39 -14.44 -14.45 8.05
C HIS A 39 -15.17 -13.97 6.79
N ARG A 40 -15.60 -14.90 5.92
CA ARG A 40 -16.36 -14.55 4.70
C ARG A 40 -17.67 -13.83 5.03
N GLN A 41 -18.38 -14.24 6.08
CA GLN A 41 -19.62 -13.58 6.51
C GLN A 41 -19.34 -12.14 6.98
N LEU A 42 -18.28 -11.94 7.77
CA LEU A 42 -17.86 -10.60 8.20
C LEU A 42 -17.46 -9.72 7.02
N THR A 43 -16.71 -10.25 6.04
CA THR A 43 -16.37 -9.52 4.83
C THR A 43 -17.62 -9.05 4.09
N ILE A 44 -18.59 -9.96 3.85
CA ILE A 44 -19.85 -9.61 3.17
C ILE A 44 -20.62 -8.54 3.94
N GLU A 45 -20.64 -8.62 5.27
CA GLU A 45 -21.32 -7.63 6.11
C GLU A 45 -20.66 -6.24 5.99
N VAL A 46 -19.34 -6.18 6.10
CA VAL A 46 -18.57 -4.94 5.96
C VAL A 46 -18.77 -4.34 4.57
N GLU A 47 -18.63 -5.14 3.51
CA GLU A 47 -18.81 -4.68 2.12
C GLU A 47 -20.24 -4.19 1.87
N ARG A 48 -21.25 -4.83 2.48
CA ARG A 48 -22.63 -4.36 2.41
C ARG A 48 -22.82 -3.01 3.10
N GLN A 49 -22.19 -2.80 4.27
CA GLN A 49 -22.25 -1.53 4.99
C GLN A 49 -21.55 -0.41 4.20
N LEU A 50 -20.40 -0.72 3.60
CA LEU A 50 -19.59 0.19 2.80
C LEU A 50 -20.13 0.41 1.38
N ARG A 51 -21.04 -0.46 0.92
CA ARG A 51 -21.67 -0.47 -0.41
C ARG A 51 -20.70 -0.74 -1.57
N GLU A 52 -19.47 -1.14 -1.29
CA GLU A 52 -18.46 -1.55 -2.26
C GLU A 52 -17.56 -2.66 -1.67
N PRO A 53 -16.95 -3.51 -2.52
CA PRO A 53 -15.94 -4.48 -2.08
C PRO A 53 -14.74 -3.82 -1.39
N LEU A 54 -14.18 -4.48 -0.38
CA LEU A 54 -13.00 -3.95 0.33
C LEU A 54 -11.79 -3.78 -0.59
N ASP A 55 -11.64 -4.66 -1.58
CA ASP A 55 -10.59 -4.58 -2.60
C ASP A 55 -10.66 -3.25 -3.38
N ASN A 56 -11.84 -2.66 -3.57
CA ASN A 56 -11.95 -1.37 -4.24
C ASN A 56 -11.31 -0.25 -3.44
N TYR A 57 -11.43 -0.26 -2.11
CA TYR A 57 -10.81 0.73 -1.24
C TYR A 57 -9.28 0.65 -1.31
N HIS A 58 -8.74 -0.56 -1.42
CA HIS A 58 -7.31 -0.77 -1.64
C HIS A 58 -6.85 -0.24 -3.01
N HIS A 59 -7.54 -0.62 -4.10
CA HIS A 59 -7.24 -0.12 -5.44
C HIS A 59 -7.35 1.41 -5.56
N GLN A 60 -8.28 2.02 -4.83
CA GLN A 60 -8.47 3.47 -4.78
C GLN A 60 -7.49 4.18 -3.83
N ARG A 61 -6.58 3.44 -3.17
CA ARG A 61 -5.60 3.97 -2.19
C ARG A 61 -6.27 4.63 -0.99
N LEU A 62 -7.48 4.19 -0.66
CA LEU A 62 -8.27 4.67 0.47
C LEU A 62 -7.96 3.90 1.75
N PHE A 63 -7.43 2.69 1.61
CA PHE A 63 -7.11 1.80 2.71
C PHE A 63 -5.87 0.99 2.39
N TYR A 64 -5.00 0.81 3.38
CA TYR A 64 -3.96 -0.21 3.37
C TYR A 64 -4.05 -1.03 4.64
N ARG A 65 -3.82 -2.33 4.52
CA ARG A 65 -3.91 -3.24 5.66
C ARG A 65 -2.86 -2.89 6.71
N ASP A 66 -1.67 -2.50 6.31
CA ASP A 66 -0.57 -2.17 7.20
C ASP A 66 0.46 -1.30 6.45
N VAL A 67 1.52 -0.93 7.15
CA VAL A 67 2.64 -0.18 6.56
C VAL A 67 3.28 -0.96 5.41
N THR A 68 3.44 -2.27 5.57
CA THR A 68 4.05 -3.15 4.58
C THR A 68 3.28 -3.16 3.25
N ASP A 69 1.95 -3.15 3.31
CA ASP A 69 1.08 -3.05 2.14
C ASP A 69 1.31 -1.73 1.36
N LEU A 70 1.37 -0.59 2.05
CA LEU A 70 1.71 0.70 1.42
C LEU A 70 3.14 0.70 0.85
N THR A 71 4.11 0.15 1.57
CA THR A 71 5.50 0.04 1.12
C THR A 71 5.58 -0.77 -0.18
N HIS A 72 4.98 -1.97 -0.21
CA HIS A 72 5.01 -2.83 -1.39
C HIS A 72 4.27 -2.22 -2.58
N PHE A 73 3.13 -1.58 -2.33
CA PHE A 73 2.44 -0.79 -3.36
C PHE A 73 3.40 0.22 -4.01
N ARG A 74 4.21 0.93 -3.20
CA ARG A 74 5.16 1.93 -3.72
C ARG A 74 6.41 1.36 -4.36
N LEU A 75 6.94 0.27 -3.84
CA LEU A 75 8.03 -0.46 -4.50
C LEU A 75 7.58 -0.96 -5.87
N ASN A 76 6.36 -1.47 -5.99
CA ASN A 76 5.79 -1.87 -7.27
C ASN A 76 5.62 -0.68 -8.21
N PHE A 77 5.14 0.47 -7.72
CA PHE A 77 5.09 1.70 -8.50
C PHE A 77 6.47 2.09 -9.06
N PHE A 78 7.51 2.13 -8.22
CA PHE A 78 8.86 2.50 -8.65
C PHE A 78 9.50 1.49 -9.60
N ARG A 79 9.18 0.20 -9.47
CA ARG A 79 9.64 -0.85 -10.38
C ARG A 79 9.10 -0.69 -11.80
N HIS A 80 7.86 -0.20 -11.96
CA HIS A 80 7.20 -0.14 -13.27
C HIS A 80 7.18 1.27 -13.86
N VAL A 81 6.49 2.20 -13.21
CA VAL A 81 6.24 3.56 -13.74
C VAL A 81 7.21 4.58 -13.15
N GLY A 82 7.53 4.43 -11.86
CA GLY A 82 8.34 5.41 -11.13
C GLY A 82 9.78 5.51 -11.61
N HIS A 83 10.38 4.44 -12.15
CA HIS A 83 11.72 4.50 -12.75
C HIS A 83 11.77 5.48 -13.95
N PHE A 84 10.77 5.43 -14.83
CA PHE A 84 10.66 6.40 -15.93
C PHE A 84 10.50 7.84 -15.40
N LEU A 85 9.67 8.03 -14.37
CA LEU A 85 9.44 9.34 -13.76
C LEU A 85 10.69 9.90 -13.07
N GLN A 86 11.46 9.05 -12.38
CA GLN A 86 12.74 9.40 -11.77
C GLN A 86 13.72 9.92 -12.83
N GLN A 87 13.83 9.23 -13.97
CA GLN A 87 14.76 9.62 -15.04
C GLN A 87 14.28 10.84 -15.83
N SER A 88 12.98 10.92 -16.15
CA SER A 88 12.46 11.90 -17.11
C SER A 88 12.08 13.24 -16.48
N VAL A 89 11.64 13.21 -15.22
CA VAL A 89 11.10 14.40 -14.52
C VAL A 89 11.65 14.56 -13.11
N ALA A 90 12.74 13.83 -12.79
CA ALA A 90 13.40 13.87 -11.48
C ALA A 90 12.41 13.63 -10.34
N ALA A 91 11.53 12.63 -10.49
CA ALA A 91 10.56 12.30 -9.46
C ALA A 91 11.25 11.74 -8.21
N THR A 92 10.88 12.23 -7.03
CA THR A 92 11.38 11.76 -5.73
C THR A 92 10.22 11.41 -4.81
N TYR A 93 10.51 10.58 -3.81
CA TYR A 93 9.48 10.08 -2.90
C TYR A 93 9.97 10.02 -1.47
N GLN A 94 9.06 10.31 -0.55
CA GLN A 94 9.27 10.22 0.88
C GLN A 94 8.00 9.71 1.57
N LEU A 95 8.17 8.73 2.46
CA LEU A 95 7.15 8.24 3.36
C LEU A 95 7.53 8.63 4.79
N GLU A 96 6.64 9.33 5.48
CA GLU A 96 6.85 9.74 6.87
C GLU A 96 5.80 9.09 7.77
N PHE A 97 6.21 8.62 8.95
CA PHE A 97 5.29 8.21 10.01
C PHE A 97 5.47 9.08 11.23
N TRP A 98 4.36 9.45 11.83
CA TRP A 98 4.29 10.11 13.12
C TRP A 98 3.57 9.17 14.08
N ASP A 99 4.32 8.50 14.94
CA ASP A 99 3.75 7.64 15.96
C ASP A 99 3.26 8.50 17.13
N ARG A 100 1.98 8.37 17.46
CA ARG A 100 1.35 9.13 18.54
C ARG A 100 1.78 8.63 19.92
N LYS A 101 2.14 7.35 20.06
CA LYS A 101 2.53 6.76 21.34
C LYS A 101 3.97 7.10 21.70
N SER A 102 4.92 6.86 20.79
CA SER A 102 6.33 7.16 21.05
C SER A 102 6.72 8.61 20.77
N HIS A 103 5.83 9.40 20.15
CA HIS A 103 6.11 10.76 19.65
C HIS A 103 7.29 10.83 18.66
N ARG A 104 7.66 9.69 18.06
CA ARG A 104 8.75 9.62 17.10
C ARG A 104 8.24 9.88 15.70
N LYS A 105 9.09 10.55 14.93
CA LYS A 105 8.92 10.71 13.49
C LYS A 105 9.93 9.83 12.77
N PHE A 106 9.45 9.02 11.85
CA PHE A 106 10.25 8.23 10.93
C PHE A 106 10.09 8.80 9.53
N SER A 107 11.15 8.75 8.72
CA SER A 107 11.14 9.28 7.35
C SER A 107 11.96 8.38 6.46
N PHE A 108 11.34 7.90 5.39
CA PHE A 108 11.91 6.91 4.47
C PHE A 108 11.86 7.45 3.04
N PRO A 109 13.00 7.76 2.41
CA PRO A 109 13.05 7.99 0.98
C PRO A 109 12.76 6.69 0.20
N ALA A 110 12.54 6.79 -1.11
CA ALA A 110 12.27 5.63 -1.97
C ALA A 110 13.28 4.47 -1.80
N ALA A 111 14.57 4.78 -1.65
CA ALA A 111 15.64 3.79 -1.51
C ALA A 111 15.59 3.01 -0.18
N GLU A 112 14.92 3.56 0.83
CA GLU A 112 14.85 2.99 2.18
C GLU A 112 13.44 2.50 2.51
N LEU A 113 12.54 2.44 1.53
CA LEU A 113 11.16 2.03 1.72
C LEU A 113 11.02 0.67 2.43
N LEU A 114 11.86 -0.32 2.11
CA LEU A 114 11.84 -1.63 2.78
C LEU A 114 12.12 -1.55 4.29
N GLN A 115 12.81 -0.51 4.77
CA GLN A 115 13.04 -0.30 6.20
C GLN A 115 11.75 0.13 6.92
N ALA A 116 10.79 0.72 6.20
CA ALA A 116 9.48 1.07 6.75
C ALA A 116 8.69 -0.17 7.20
N ASP A 117 8.92 -1.34 6.60
CA ASP A 117 8.23 -2.59 6.95
C ASP A 117 8.51 -3.04 8.39
N GLN A 118 9.62 -2.58 8.97
CA GLN A 118 10.01 -2.87 10.34
C GLN A 118 9.33 -1.92 11.35
N CYS A 119 8.65 -0.87 10.88
CA CYS A 119 7.98 0.09 11.74
C CYS A 119 6.61 -0.43 12.16
N VAL A 120 6.45 -0.66 13.46
CA VAL A 120 5.15 -0.96 14.06
C VAL A 120 4.58 0.34 14.65
N VAL A 121 3.60 0.92 13.96
CA VAL A 121 2.89 2.11 14.43
C VAL A 121 1.43 1.75 14.67
N GLU A 122 1.02 1.65 15.93
CA GLU A 122 -0.37 1.28 16.25
C GLU A 122 -1.35 2.44 16.06
N GLN A 123 -0.93 3.66 16.37
CA GLN A 123 -1.74 4.86 16.24
C GLN A 123 -0.88 6.06 15.85
N GLY A 124 -1.31 6.80 14.83
CA GLY A 124 -0.49 7.89 14.32
C GLY A 124 -0.95 8.46 12.99
N THR A 125 -0.01 9.03 12.25
CA THR A 125 -0.25 9.57 10.91
C THR A 125 0.86 9.13 9.97
N ALA A 126 0.49 8.58 8.81
CA ALA A 126 1.40 8.38 7.70
C ALA A 126 1.24 9.52 6.69
N VAL A 127 2.34 9.96 6.12
CA VAL A 127 2.37 10.97 5.07
C VAL A 127 3.24 10.48 3.95
N GLU A 128 2.63 10.29 2.79
CA GLU A 128 3.32 10.03 1.55
C GLU A 128 3.48 11.33 0.77
N THR A 129 4.67 11.54 0.22
CA THR A 129 4.97 12.67 -0.67
C THR A 129 5.67 12.17 -1.93
N LEU A 130 5.09 12.42 -3.10
CA LEU A 130 5.71 12.22 -4.40
C LEU A 130 5.92 13.59 -5.05
N THR A 131 7.16 13.91 -5.36
CA THR A 131 7.58 15.22 -5.89
C THR A 131 8.07 15.06 -7.32
N TYR A 132 7.62 15.91 -8.23
CA TYR A 132 8.07 15.99 -9.62
C TYR A 132 8.95 17.23 -9.76
N THR A 133 10.23 17.06 -9.43
CA THR A 133 11.16 18.18 -9.21
C THR A 133 11.24 19.12 -10.41
N ASN A 134 11.32 18.57 -11.64
CA ASN A 134 11.44 19.37 -12.86
C ASN A 134 10.21 20.24 -13.16
N PHE A 135 9.07 19.96 -12.53
CA PHE A 135 7.83 20.72 -12.72
C PHE A 135 7.51 21.62 -11.52
N GLY A 136 8.25 21.52 -10.41
CA GLY A 136 7.86 22.17 -9.16
C GLY A 136 6.56 21.61 -8.57
N TYR A 137 6.16 20.40 -8.97
CA TYR A 137 4.88 19.80 -8.55
C TYR A 137 5.10 18.78 -7.44
N LYS A 138 4.12 18.65 -6.55
CA LYS A 138 4.14 17.66 -5.47
C LYS A 138 2.74 17.20 -5.12
N ILE A 139 2.56 15.89 -5.02
CA ILE A 139 1.37 15.28 -4.44
C ILE A 139 1.69 14.76 -3.05
N ARG A 140 0.82 15.05 -2.09
CA ARG A 140 0.92 14.62 -0.70
C ARG A 140 -0.35 13.86 -0.32
N ARG A 141 -0.20 12.64 0.18
CA ARG A 141 -1.30 11.85 0.76
C ARG A 141 -1.09 11.69 2.25
N THR A 142 -2.17 11.83 3.01
CA THR A 142 -2.15 11.68 4.46
C THR A 142 -3.09 10.55 4.84
N PHE A 143 -2.62 9.67 5.71
CA PHE A 143 -3.37 8.56 6.25
C PHE A 143 -3.38 8.65 7.78
N ASP A 144 -4.54 8.38 8.37
CA ASP A 144 -4.64 8.12 9.80
C ASP A 144 -4.30 6.65 10.05
N ILE A 145 -3.43 6.39 11.02
CA ILE A 145 -3.05 5.03 11.43
C ILE A 145 -3.88 4.66 12.65
N GLN A 146 -4.63 3.57 12.57
CA GLN A 146 -5.45 3.05 13.67
C GLN A 146 -5.39 1.52 13.67
N ASN A 147 -5.01 0.93 14.81
CA ASN A 147 -4.80 -0.52 14.94
C ASN A 147 -3.85 -1.05 13.85
N GLN A 148 -2.79 -0.30 13.55
CA GLN A 148 -1.80 -0.59 12.50
C GLN A 148 -2.32 -0.50 11.06
N HIS A 149 -3.62 -0.26 10.85
CA HIS A 149 -4.20 -0.04 9.53
C HIS A 149 -4.11 1.42 9.11
N LEU A 150 -3.98 1.68 7.81
CA LEU A 150 -3.87 3.02 7.26
C LEU A 150 -5.16 3.40 6.53
N TYR A 151 -5.81 4.46 7.00
CA TYR A 151 -7.03 5.00 6.41
C TYR A 151 -6.75 6.33 5.75
N TRP A 152 -7.12 6.49 4.49
CA TRP A 152 -6.94 7.75 3.78
C TRP A 152 -7.71 8.87 4.47
N LYS A 153 -6.99 9.97 4.71
CA LYS A 153 -7.55 11.19 5.32
C LYS A 153 -7.74 12.29 4.29
N LYS A 154 -6.71 12.53 3.48
CA LYS A 154 -6.72 13.56 2.45
C LYS A 154 -5.59 13.41 1.44
N SER A 155 -5.79 14.02 0.28
CA SER A 155 -4.76 14.23 -0.72
C SER A 155 -4.68 15.71 -1.09
N GLN A 156 -3.47 16.23 -1.24
CA GLN A 156 -3.21 17.62 -1.56
C GLN A 156 -2.20 17.69 -2.70
N PHE A 157 -2.44 18.57 -3.66
CA PHE A 157 -1.52 18.84 -4.75
C PHE A 157 -0.91 20.22 -4.59
N TYR A 158 0.37 20.34 -4.88
CA TYR A 158 1.13 21.58 -4.77
C TYR A 158 1.78 21.91 -6.11
N VAL A 159 1.72 23.17 -6.49
CA VAL A 159 2.41 23.76 -7.64
C VAL A 159 3.28 24.89 -7.11
N ASP A 160 4.59 24.79 -7.30
CA ASP A 160 5.60 25.75 -6.84
C ASP A 160 5.44 26.09 -5.34
N GLY A 161 5.20 25.04 -4.54
CA GLY A 161 5.01 25.13 -3.09
C GLY A 161 3.62 25.59 -2.63
N ARG A 162 2.73 26.00 -3.54
CA ARG A 162 1.37 26.46 -3.20
C ARG A 162 0.34 25.35 -3.37
N PRO A 163 -0.56 25.13 -2.40
CA PRO A 163 -1.61 24.13 -2.54
C PRO A 163 -2.61 24.56 -3.63
N CYS A 164 -3.11 23.59 -4.39
CA CYS A 164 -4.19 23.74 -5.36
C CYS A 164 -5.19 22.59 -5.22
N GLN A 165 -6.30 22.68 -5.94
CA GLN A 165 -7.26 21.58 -6.00
C GLN A 165 -6.61 20.34 -6.63
N LEU A 166 -6.92 19.17 -6.07
CA LEU A 166 -6.28 17.92 -6.49
C LEU A 166 -6.51 17.65 -7.98
N VAL A 167 -7.75 17.83 -8.46
CA VAL A 167 -8.11 17.57 -9.86
C VAL A 167 -7.33 18.49 -10.79
N ASP A 168 -7.30 19.79 -10.51
CA ASP A 168 -6.57 20.77 -11.32
C ASP A 168 -5.07 20.45 -11.36
N GLY A 169 -4.48 20.12 -10.20
CA GLY A 169 -3.08 19.72 -10.09
C GLY A 169 -2.76 18.45 -10.89
N LEU A 170 -3.64 17.45 -10.83
CA LEU A 170 -3.50 16.22 -11.61
C LEU A 170 -3.63 16.48 -13.12
N MET A 171 -4.53 17.36 -13.54
CA MET A 171 -4.65 17.76 -14.95
C MET A 171 -3.40 18.48 -15.44
N LEU A 172 -2.84 19.41 -14.65
CA LEU A 172 -1.58 20.07 -14.97
C LEU A 172 -0.43 19.07 -15.09
N LEU A 173 -0.34 18.14 -14.14
CA LEU A 173 0.66 17.08 -14.19
C LEU A 173 0.50 16.21 -15.44
N GLN A 174 -0.72 15.80 -15.76
CA GLN A 174 -1.02 15.00 -16.95
C GLN A 174 -0.58 15.72 -18.21
N GLN A 175 -0.94 17.00 -18.40
CA GLN A 175 -0.52 17.80 -19.55
C GLN A 175 1.01 17.86 -19.67
N ARG A 176 1.73 18.05 -18.55
CA ARG A 176 3.20 18.08 -18.55
C ARG A 176 3.82 16.73 -18.87
N LEU A 177 3.24 15.63 -18.38
CA LEU A 177 3.73 14.28 -18.62
C LEU A 177 3.40 13.77 -20.02
N GLU A 178 2.24 14.13 -20.59
CA GLU A 178 1.88 13.81 -21.97
C GLU A 178 2.89 14.37 -22.96
N VAL A 179 3.49 15.54 -22.69
CA VAL A 179 4.56 16.08 -23.53
C VAL A 179 5.80 15.18 -23.56
N ARG A 180 6.04 14.42 -22.49
CA ARG A 180 7.27 13.65 -22.28
C ARG A 180 7.09 12.13 -22.34
N SER A 181 5.85 11.63 -22.37
CA SER A 181 5.56 10.21 -22.34
C SER A 181 4.57 9.83 -23.44
N LEU A 182 5.00 8.91 -24.31
CA LEU A 182 4.13 8.33 -25.34
C LEU A 182 3.02 7.47 -24.74
N TRP A 183 3.24 6.90 -23.55
CA TRP A 183 2.27 6.02 -22.88
C TRP A 183 1.01 6.74 -22.40
N LEU A 184 1.10 7.99 -21.96
CA LEU A 184 -0.09 8.81 -21.65
C LEU A 184 -0.81 9.22 -22.94
N ARG A 185 -0.06 9.63 -23.98
CA ARG A 185 -0.64 9.99 -25.28
C ARG A 185 -1.38 8.84 -25.96
N GLY A 186 -0.87 7.62 -25.81
CA GLY A 186 -1.49 6.41 -26.35
C GLY A 186 -2.58 5.79 -25.47
N SER A 187 -2.95 6.46 -24.36
CA SER A 187 -3.92 5.95 -23.37
C SER A 187 -3.56 4.59 -22.74
N LEU A 188 -2.29 4.22 -22.74
CA LEU A 188 -1.80 2.96 -22.16
C LEU A 188 -1.77 3.00 -20.63
N LEU A 189 -1.61 4.19 -20.05
CA LEU A 189 -1.62 4.44 -18.62
C LEU A 189 -2.49 5.65 -18.29
N HIS A 190 -3.13 5.65 -17.13
CA HIS A 190 -3.90 6.78 -16.62
C HIS A 190 -3.05 7.64 -15.68
N ILE A 191 -3.42 8.91 -15.47
CA ILE A 191 -2.71 9.80 -14.54
C ILE A 191 -2.60 9.23 -13.11
N LYS A 192 -3.58 8.42 -12.69
CA LYS A 192 -3.54 7.71 -11.41
C LYS A 192 -2.29 6.82 -11.31
N ASP A 193 -1.87 6.18 -12.39
CA ASP A 193 -0.73 5.25 -12.44
C ASP A 193 0.61 5.96 -12.30
N PHE A 194 0.66 7.28 -12.55
CA PHE A 194 1.85 8.09 -12.35
C PHE A 194 1.96 8.65 -10.93
N THR A 195 0.92 8.54 -10.10
CA THR A 195 0.86 9.19 -8.77
C THR A 195 0.88 8.27 -7.57
#